data_AF-A0A517X1P7-F1
#
_entry.id   AF-A0A517X1P7-F1
#
_cell.length_a   1.000
_cell.length_b   1.000
_cell.length_c   1.000
_cell.angle_alpha   90.00
_cell.angle_beta   90.00
_cell.angle_gamma   90.00
#
_symmetry.space_group_name_H-M   'P 1'
#
loop_
_entity.id
_entity.type
_entity.pdbx_description
1 polymer ?
#
loop_
_entity_poly.entity_id
_entity_poly.type
_entity_poly.pdbx_seq_one_letter_code
_entity_poly.pdbx_strand_id
1 'polypeptide(L)'
;MDACKFRNISNWSVGITTAPRKQPTLCQTIASIKKAGWERLQVFAEPGVEIPEDFNDLIFVQRYERLGAFPNWYLSLTEMVLRDPKAEAYLLCQDDVLFSENTREYLEFKLWPAPEVGVVSIYCPSHYQQKITPEFIREDRGWRSWGALAYIFSNPSARSLLSDSAVLNHRDFGPADGLKHIDAVVGLWCERNQLPYFVHSPSLAQHIGDTSTIYPTASVRGHRKADQFLKKIR
;
A
#
# COMPACT_ATOMS: atom_id res chain seq x y z
N MET A 1 2.27 -20.91 26.10
CA MET A 1 2.59 -20.43 24.74
C MET A 1 1.36 -20.71 23.90
N ASP A 2 0.42 -19.78 23.91
CA ASP A 2 -0.83 -19.95 23.18
C ASP A 2 -0.56 -19.81 21.69
N ALA A 3 -0.84 -20.88 20.96
CA ALA A 3 -0.85 -20.87 19.51
C ALA A 3 -1.93 -19.87 19.07
N CYS A 4 -1.49 -18.68 18.68
CA CYS A 4 -2.32 -17.73 17.95
C CYS A 4 -2.84 -18.48 16.72
N LYS A 5 -4.10 -18.94 16.78
CA LYS A 5 -4.72 -19.66 15.67
C LYS A 5 -4.75 -18.69 14.50
N PHE A 6 -3.91 -18.95 13.49
CA PHE A 6 -3.94 -18.23 12.22
C PHE A 6 -5.35 -18.40 11.65
N ARG A 7 -6.16 -17.34 11.74
CA ARG A 7 -7.43 -17.29 11.03
C ARG A 7 -7.09 -16.88 9.61
N ASN A 8 -7.48 -17.72 8.66
CA ASN A 8 -7.31 -17.37 7.25
C ASN A 8 -8.13 -16.11 6.95
N ILE A 9 -7.46 -15.13 6.37
CA ILE A 9 -8.13 -13.94 5.84
C ILE A 9 -8.84 -14.38 4.56
N SER A 10 -10.09 -13.97 4.37
CA SER A 10 -10.85 -14.34 3.16
C SER A 10 -11.55 -13.15 2.54
N ASN A 11 -11.83 -12.12 3.33
CA ASN A 11 -12.51 -10.91 2.88
C ASN A 11 -11.53 -9.74 2.74
N TRP A 12 -11.25 -9.38 1.49
CA TRP A 12 -10.33 -8.30 1.12
C TRP A 12 -11.08 -7.13 0.49
N SER A 13 -10.64 -5.91 0.79
CA SER A 13 -10.93 -4.73 -0.02
C SER A 13 -9.62 -4.21 -0.60
N VAL A 14 -9.53 -4.07 -1.92
CA VAL A 14 -8.29 -3.75 -2.62
C VAL A 14 -8.45 -2.47 -3.43
N GLY A 15 -7.55 -1.51 -3.18
CA GLY A 15 -7.55 -0.19 -3.77
C GLY A 15 -6.22 0.15 -4.44
N ILE A 16 -6.30 0.91 -5.53
CA ILE A 16 -5.15 1.47 -6.24
C ILE A 16 -5.34 2.98 -6.31
N THR A 17 -4.37 3.76 -5.85
CA THR A 17 -4.33 5.21 -6.13
C THR A 17 -3.51 5.48 -7.38
N THR A 18 -4.04 6.30 -8.30
CA THR A 18 -3.35 6.65 -9.55
C THR A 18 -3.46 8.14 -9.86
N ALA A 19 -2.45 8.65 -10.58
CA ALA A 19 -2.40 10.02 -11.06
C ALA A 19 -1.79 10.07 -12.47
N PRO A 20 -2.02 11.14 -13.25
CA PRO A 20 -1.43 11.26 -14.57
C PRO A 20 0.10 11.20 -14.50
N ARG A 21 0.70 10.38 -15.37
CA ARG A 21 2.13 10.14 -15.46
C ARG A 21 2.57 10.16 -16.93
N LYS A 22 3.82 10.57 -17.19
CA LYS A 22 4.40 10.55 -18.55
C LYS A 22 4.50 9.13 -19.11
N GLN A 23 4.76 8.17 -18.23
CA GLN A 23 4.80 6.74 -18.53
C GLN A 23 3.77 6.06 -17.65
N PRO A 24 2.55 5.80 -18.16
CA PRO A 24 1.51 5.13 -17.39
C PRO A 24 1.90 3.71 -17.00
N THR A 25 1.73 3.37 -15.73
CA THR A 25 2.04 2.04 -15.17
C THR A 25 0.78 1.30 -14.68
N LEU A 26 -0.38 1.98 -14.67
CA LEU A 26 -1.63 1.46 -14.10
C LEU A 26 -2.03 0.09 -14.68
N CYS A 27 -1.94 -0.09 -16.01
CA CYS A 27 -2.28 -1.37 -16.65
C CYS A 27 -1.40 -2.52 -16.15
N GLN A 28 -0.09 -2.26 -16.00
CA GLN A 28 0.86 -3.26 -15.52
C GLN A 28 0.57 -3.63 -14.07
N THR A 29 0.27 -2.62 -13.24
CA THR A 29 -0.11 -2.80 -11.84
C THR A 29 -1.38 -3.65 -11.72
N ILE A 30 -2.47 -3.28 -12.41
CA ILE A 30 -3.74 -4.02 -12.40
C ILE A 30 -3.52 -5.47 -12.85
N ALA A 31 -2.83 -5.68 -13.97
CA ALA A 31 -2.56 -7.03 -14.48
C ALA A 31 -1.76 -7.88 -13.49
N SER A 32 -0.79 -7.30 -12.78
CA SER A 32 -0.01 -8.02 -11.77
C SER A 32 -0.83 -8.33 -10.51
N ILE A 33 -1.72 -7.43 -10.07
CA ILE A 33 -2.62 -7.65 -8.92
C ILE A 33 -3.62 -8.77 -9.22
N LYS A 34 -4.20 -8.81 -10.43
CA LYS A 34 -5.06 -9.91 -10.86
C LYS A 34 -4.31 -11.25 -10.80
N LYS A 35 -3.08 -11.32 -11.34
CA LYS A 35 -2.20 -12.50 -11.22
C LYS A 35 -1.79 -12.84 -9.78
N ALA A 36 -1.81 -11.86 -8.88
CA ALA A 36 -1.55 -12.08 -7.47
C ALA A 36 -2.76 -12.69 -6.72
N GLY A 37 -3.94 -12.73 -7.35
CA GLY A 37 -5.16 -13.39 -6.86
C GLY A 37 -6.31 -12.46 -6.46
N TRP A 38 -6.20 -11.15 -6.71
CA TRP A 38 -7.26 -10.18 -6.43
C TRP A 38 -7.98 -9.74 -7.70
N GLU A 39 -9.23 -10.14 -7.85
CA GLU A 39 -10.05 -9.82 -9.04
C GLU A 39 -10.87 -8.55 -8.89
N ARG A 40 -11.36 -8.25 -7.67
CA ARG A 40 -12.21 -7.08 -7.39
C ARG A 40 -11.34 -5.93 -6.91
N LEU A 41 -11.16 -4.93 -7.77
CA LEU A 41 -10.30 -3.78 -7.52
C LEU A 41 -11.08 -2.47 -7.57
N GLN A 42 -10.68 -1.53 -6.71
CA GLN A 42 -11.14 -0.15 -6.74
C GLN A 42 -9.98 0.75 -7.18
N VAL A 43 -10.19 1.59 -8.18
CA VAL A 43 -9.17 2.53 -8.69
C VAL A 43 -9.60 3.95 -8.35
N PHE A 44 -8.77 4.63 -7.56
CA PHE A 44 -8.99 6.00 -7.10
C PHE A 44 -8.08 6.95 -7.87
N ALA A 45 -8.65 7.58 -8.89
CA ALA A 45 -7.91 8.30 -9.92
C ALA A 45 -7.98 9.81 -9.73
N GLU A 46 -6.82 10.48 -9.76
CA GLU A 46 -6.75 11.93 -9.93
C GLU A 46 -7.26 12.35 -11.33
N PRO A 47 -7.66 13.62 -11.54
CA PRO A 47 -8.08 14.12 -12.86
C PRO A 47 -7.04 13.89 -13.95
N GLY A 48 -7.51 13.46 -15.13
CA GLY A 48 -6.69 13.28 -16.33
C GLY A 48 -5.99 11.93 -16.44
N VAL A 49 -6.33 10.95 -15.60
CA VAL A 49 -5.88 9.57 -15.78
C VAL A 49 -6.70 8.93 -16.91
N GLU A 50 -6.02 8.36 -17.89
CA GLU A 50 -6.65 7.57 -18.94
C GLU A 50 -7.01 6.18 -18.38
N ILE A 51 -8.29 5.83 -18.47
CA ILE A 51 -8.79 4.52 -18.04
C ILE A 51 -8.77 3.59 -19.25
N PRO A 52 -8.02 2.48 -19.22
CA PRO A 52 -8.02 1.52 -20.32
C PRO A 52 -9.37 0.80 -20.42
N GLU A 53 -9.87 0.64 -21.65
CA GLU A 53 -11.16 -0.02 -21.93
C GLU A 53 -11.21 -1.48 -21.42
N ASP A 54 -10.05 -2.16 -21.38
CA ASP A 54 -9.90 -3.54 -20.92
C ASP A 54 -10.25 -3.74 -19.42
N PHE A 55 -10.48 -2.66 -18.67
CA PHE A 55 -10.74 -2.69 -17.23
C PHE A 55 -12.12 -2.12 -16.85
N ASN A 56 -13.09 -2.12 -17.77
CA ASN A 56 -14.45 -1.65 -17.51
C ASN A 56 -15.18 -2.43 -16.39
N ASP A 57 -14.66 -3.57 -15.95
CA ASP A 57 -15.15 -4.37 -14.83
C ASP A 57 -14.75 -3.82 -13.45
N LEU A 58 -13.80 -2.88 -13.39
CA LEU A 58 -13.31 -2.32 -12.13
C LEU A 58 -14.20 -1.19 -11.60
N ILE A 59 -14.17 -1.00 -10.28
CA ILE A 59 -14.81 0.16 -9.65
C ILE A 59 -13.85 1.35 -9.80
N PHE A 60 -14.20 2.29 -10.67
CA PHE A 60 -13.45 3.54 -10.83
C PHE A 60 -14.08 4.67 -10.03
N VAL A 61 -13.24 5.34 -9.23
CA VAL A 61 -13.57 6.52 -8.47
C VAL A 61 -12.70 7.67 -8.96
N GLN A 62 -13.29 8.53 -9.79
CA GLN A 62 -12.62 9.69 -10.34
C GLN A 62 -12.71 10.86 -9.35
N ARG A 63 -11.57 11.40 -8.93
CA ARG A 63 -11.51 12.65 -8.15
C ARG A 63 -11.81 13.84 -9.06
N TYR A 64 -12.47 14.84 -8.49
CA TYR A 64 -12.87 16.06 -9.21
C TYR A 64 -11.69 17.00 -9.47
N GLU A 65 -10.81 17.15 -8.48
CA GLU A 65 -9.61 17.98 -8.54
C GLU A 65 -8.37 17.19 -8.17
N ARG A 66 -7.18 17.75 -8.45
CA ARG A 66 -5.91 17.11 -8.09
C ARG A 66 -5.66 17.26 -6.59
N LEU A 67 -5.74 16.15 -5.87
CA LEU A 67 -5.62 16.13 -4.41
C LEU A 67 -4.20 15.96 -3.90
N GLY A 68 -3.30 15.34 -4.69
CA GLY A 68 -1.97 14.94 -4.27
C GLY A 68 -1.96 13.56 -3.62
N ALA A 69 -0.76 13.03 -3.37
CA ALA A 69 -0.58 11.63 -3.01
C ALA A 69 -1.20 11.29 -1.65
N PHE A 70 -0.90 12.05 -0.60
CA PHE A 70 -1.43 11.77 0.72
C PHE A 70 -2.97 11.95 0.81
N PRO A 71 -3.57 13.07 0.37
CA PRO A 71 -5.01 13.24 0.50
C PRO A 71 -5.81 12.25 -0.37
N ASN A 72 -5.34 11.95 -1.59
CA ASN A 72 -5.98 10.90 -2.40
C ASN A 72 -5.88 9.54 -1.71
N TRP A 73 -4.72 9.18 -1.17
CA TRP A 73 -4.52 7.93 -0.42
C TRP A 73 -5.44 7.83 0.80
N TYR A 74 -5.51 8.88 1.62
CA TYR A 74 -6.33 8.90 2.84
C TYR A 74 -7.83 8.78 2.53
N LEU A 75 -8.32 9.53 1.54
CA LEU A 75 -9.72 9.46 1.12
C LEU A 75 -10.04 8.11 0.48
N SER A 76 -9.09 7.50 -0.22
CA SER A 76 -9.27 6.17 -0.81
C SER A 76 -9.45 5.11 0.29
N LEU A 77 -8.58 5.10 1.31
CA LEU A 77 -8.71 4.18 2.43
C LEU A 77 -10.02 4.42 3.20
N THR A 78 -10.41 5.68 3.39
CA THR A 78 -11.69 6.05 4.02
C THR A 78 -12.87 5.46 3.24
N GLU A 79 -12.88 5.64 1.92
CA GLU A 79 -13.95 5.15 1.06
C GLU A 79 -14.02 3.61 1.06
N MET A 80 -12.89 2.92 1.02
CA MET A 80 -12.82 1.46 1.13
C MET A 80 -13.41 0.96 2.46
N VAL A 81 -13.06 1.59 3.58
CA VAL A 81 -13.57 1.23 4.92
C VAL A 81 -15.08 1.44 5.04
N LEU A 82 -15.62 2.46 4.37
CA LEU A 82 -17.06 2.76 4.39
C LEU A 82 -17.87 1.86 3.43
N ARG A 83 -17.31 1.51 2.27
CA ARG A 83 -17.96 0.60 1.29
C ARG A 83 -17.95 -0.85 1.76
N ASP A 84 -16.81 -1.30 2.30
CA ASP A 84 -16.60 -2.67 2.74
C ASP A 84 -16.28 -2.72 4.24
N PRO A 85 -17.20 -2.32 5.15
CA PRO A 85 -16.89 -2.17 6.57
C PRO A 85 -16.54 -3.48 7.29
N LYS A 86 -16.80 -4.63 6.64
CA LYS A 86 -16.53 -5.99 7.12
C LYS A 86 -15.29 -6.64 6.47
N ALA A 87 -14.54 -5.93 5.64
CA ALA A 87 -13.29 -6.45 5.11
C ALA A 87 -12.33 -6.75 6.26
N GLU A 88 -11.65 -7.90 6.21
CA GLU A 88 -10.67 -8.33 7.21
C GLU A 88 -9.32 -7.64 6.97
N ALA A 89 -9.01 -7.38 5.70
CA ALA A 89 -7.81 -6.69 5.26
C ALA A 89 -8.12 -5.67 4.15
N TYR A 90 -7.48 -4.50 4.25
CA TYR A 90 -7.50 -3.44 3.25
C TYR A 90 -6.12 -3.33 2.62
N LEU A 91 -5.97 -3.72 1.36
CA LEU A 91 -4.75 -3.52 0.58
C LEU A 91 -4.91 -2.23 -0.23
N LEU A 92 -4.08 -1.22 0.05
CA LEU A 92 -4.03 0.02 -0.71
C LEU A 92 -2.62 0.24 -1.26
N CYS A 93 -2.51 0.29 -2.58
CA CYS A 93 -1.24 0.45 -3.27
C CYS A 93 -1.26 1.63 -4.26
N GLN A 94 -0.07 2.04 -4.70
CA GLN A 94 0.10 3.01 -5.78
C GLN A 94 -0.01 2.32 -7.14
N ASP A 95 -0.04 3.09 -8.23
CA ASP A 95 -0.25 2.61 -9.59
C ASP A 95 1.01 2.16 -10.34
N ASP A 96 2.16 2.13 -9.66
CA ASP A 96 3.48 1.82 -10.21
C ASP A 96 4.19 0.70 -9.48
N VAL A 97 3.47 -0.39 -9.26
CA VAL A 97 3.91 -1.57 -8.52
C VAL A 97 3.62 -2.85 -9.28
N LEU A 98 4.56 -3.80 -9.25
CA LEU A 98 4.35 -5.18 -9.66
C LEU A 98 4.24 -6.07 -8.45
N PHE A 99 3.25 -6.96 -8.44
CA PHE A 99 3.06 -7.96 -7.39
C PHE A 99 3.65 -9.31 -7.79
N SER A 100 4.08 -10.09 -6.80
CA SER A 100 4.38 -11.51 -6.99
C SER A 100 3.11 -12.28 -7.35
N GLU A 101 3.21 -13.25 -8.25
CA GLU A 101 2.11 -14.19 -8.51
C GLU A 101 1.75 -14.96 -7.23
N ASN A 102 0.45 -15.23 -7.04
CA ASN A 102 -0.13 -15.92 -5.88
C ASN A 102 0.10 -15.22 -4.51
N THR A 103 0.38 -13.91 -4.50
CA THR A 103 0.57 -13.16 -3.24
C THR A 103 -0.62 -13.28 -2.30
N ARG A 104 -1.85 -13.23 -2.82
CA ARG A 104 -3.06 -13.32 -2.00
C ARG A 104 -3.08 -14.62 -1.20
N GLU A 105 -2.95 -15.76 -1.89
CA GLU A 105 -3.00 -17.09 -1.26
C GLU A 105 -1.99 -17.16 -0.11
N TYR A 106 -0.74 -16.76 -0.36
CA TYR A 106 0.30 -16.71 0.68
C TYR A 106 -0.10 -15.83 1.88
N LEU A 107 -0.60 -14.62 1.63
CA LEU A 107 -0.98 -13.68 2.68
C LEU A 107 -2.20 -14.15 3.47
N GLU A 108 -3.17 -14.82 2.85
CA GLU A 108 -4.33 -15.35 3.55
C GLU A 108 -3.94 -16.31 4.68
N PHE A 109 -2.79 -16.99 4.57
CA PHE A 109 -2.24 -17.86 5.61
C PHE A 109 -1.19 -17.21 6.53
N LYS A 110 -0.41 -16.25 6.01
CA LYS A 110 0.79 -15.74 6.70
C LYS A 110 0.64 -14.35 7.30
N LEU A 111 -0.36 -13.59 6.88
CA LEU A 111 -0.55 -12.22 7.32
C LEU A 111 -0.93 -12.15 8.82
N TRP A 112 -0.65 -11.00 9.42
CA TRP A 112 -0.65 -10.73 10.86
C TRP A 112 0.49 -11.44 11.61
N PRO A 113 1.75 -10.99 11.42
CA PRO A 113 2.91 -11.53 12.13
C PRO A 113 2.90 -11.26 13.65
N ALA A 114 1.96 -10.44 14.13
CA ALA A 114 1.74 -10.18 15.55
C ALA A 114 0.23 -10.05 15.83
N PRO A 115 -0.23 -10.22 17.09
CA PRO A 115 -1.64 -10.07 17.46
C PRO A 115 -2.20 -8.68 17.17
N GLU A 116 -1.36 -7.66 17.33
CA GLU A 116 -1.66 -6.28 17.02
C GLU A 116 -0.61 -5.75 16.04
N VAL A 117 -1.07 -5.14 14.95
CA VAL A 117 -0.22 -4.63 13.88
C VAL A 117 -0.79 -3.29 13.43
N GLY A 118 0.08 -2.28 13.36
CA GLY A 118 -0.25 -1.00 12.76
C GLY A 118 -0.40 -1.15 11.27
N VAL A 119 0.64 -1.57 10.58
CA VAL A 119 0.57 -1.80 9.13
C VAL A 119 1.52 -2.91 8.69
N VAL A 120 1.15 -3.58 7.60
CA VAL A 120 2.06 -4.45 6.86
C VAL A 120 2.31 -3.84 5.49
N SER A 121 3.56 -3.51 5.18
CA SER A 121 4.02 -3.28 3.82
C SER A 121 4.48 -4.59 3.20
N ILE A 122 3.88 -4.99 2.09
CA ILE A 122 4.41 -6.14 1.32
C ILE A 122 5.53 -5.75 0.37
N TYR A 123 5.87 -4.45 0.37
CA TYR A 123 7.05 -3.90 -0.26
C TYR A 123 8.16 -3.70 0.77
N CYS A 124 9.37 -4.21 0.49
CA CYS A 124 10.57 -3.95 1.27
C CYS A 124 11.59 -3.16 0.45
N PRO A 125 11.85 -1.89 0.79
CA PRO A 125 12.84 -1.08 0.09
C PRO A 125 14.26 -1.62 0.35
N SER A 126 15.16 -1.47 -0.62
CA SER A 126 16.52 -2.04 -0.57
C SER A 126 17.39 -1.62 0.62
N HIS A 127 17.14 -0.45 1.21
CA HIS A 127 17.89 0.03 2.38
C HIS A 127 17.40 -0.55 3.72
N TYR A 128 16.36 -1.39 3.70
CA TYR A 128 15.91 -2.14 4.88
C TYR A 128 16.64 -3.47 4.99
N GLN A 129 16.52 -4.10 6.17
CA GLN A 129 17.10 -5.41 6.37
C GLN A 129 16.46 -6.41 5.41
N GLN A 130 17.27 -7.03 4.56
CA GLN A 130 16.82 -8.07 3.64
C GLN A 130 17.15 -9.44 4.24
N LYS A 131 16.16 -10.33 4.21
CA LYS A 131 16.29 -11.77 4.47
C LYS A 131 15.98 -12.54 3.19
N ILE A 132 16.77 -13.59 2.95
CA ILE A 132 16.56 -14.53 1.83
C ILE A 132 15.31 -15.38 2.06
N THR A 133 15.06 -15.76 3.32
CA THR A 133 13.88 -16.52 3.71
C THR A 133 12.66 -15.60 3.82
N PRO A 134 11.52 -15.93 3.18
CA PRO A 134 10.28 -15.17 3.27
C PRO A 134 9.83 -14.98 4.72
N GLU A 135 9.77 -13.73 5.18
CA GLU A 135 9.41 -13.37 6.53
C GLU A 135 8.91 -11.92 6.61
N PHE A 136 8.07 -11.66 7.61
CA PHE A 136 7.75 -10.30 8.01
C PHE A 136 8.81 -9.77 8.97
N ILE A 137 9.39 -8.62 8.65
CA ILE A 137 10.41 -7.95 9.44
C ILE A 137 9.80 -6.69 10.05
N ARG A 138 9.95 -6.53 11.37
CA ARG A 138 9.49 -5.35 12.08
C ARG A 138 10.40 -4.16 11.77
N GLU A 139 9.82 -3.02 11.41
CA GLU A 139 10.51 -1.79 11.01
C GLU A 139 9.93 -0.58 11.75
N ASP A 140 10.49 -0.28 12.91
CA ASP A 140 10.04 0.82 13.77
C ASP A 140 10.89 2.08 13.53
N ARG A 141 10.69 2.75 12.39
CA ARG A 141 11.48 3.94 12.00
C ARG A 141 10.70 5.26 12.07
N GLY A 142 9.45 5.22 12.53
CA GLY A 142 8.61 6.40 12.68
C GLY A 142 8.51 7.19 11.37
N TRP A 143 8.83 8.48 11.43
CA TRP A 143 8.86 9.38 10.26
C TRP A 143 9.82 8.94 9.14
N ARG A 144 10.79 8.08 9.43
CA ARG A 144 11.75 7.55 8.43
C ARG A 144 11.30 6.23 7.80
N SER A 145 10.04 5.82 8.02
CA SER A 145 9.48 4.63 7.40
C SER A 145 9.23 4.80 5.89
N TRP A 146 9.37 3.70 5.14
CA TRP A 146 9.19 3.55 3.69
C TRP A 146 8.41 2.24 3.47
N GLY A 147 7.33 2.28 2.69
CA GLY A 147 6.43 1.14 2.47
C GLY A 147 5.09 1.42 1.76
N ALA A 148 4.68 2.69 1.64
CA ALA A 148 3.41 3.16 1.10
C ALA A 148 3.17 2.84 -0.37
N LEU A 149 4.12 2.16 -1.01
CA LEU A 149 3.89 1.53 -2.31
C LEU A 149 2.76 0.50 -2.23
N ALA A 150 2.70 -0.31 -1.17
CA ALA A 150 1.68 -1.35 -1.00
C ALA A 150 1.47 -1.69 0.49
N TYR A 151 0.51 -1.00 1.11
CA TYR A 151 0.14 -1.21 2.51
C TYR A 151 -1.07 -2.10 2.67
N ILE A 152 -1.05 -2.91 3.72
CA ILE A 152 -2.15 -3.72 4.19
C ILE A 152 -2.47 -3.34 5.64
N PHE A 153 -3.73 -2.96 5.87
CA PHE A 153 -4.26 -2.68 7.20
C PHE A 153 -5.29 -3.73 7.57
N SER A 154 -5.29 -4.12 8.85
CA SER A 154 -6.44 -4.84 9.42
C SER A 154 -7.62 -3.87 9.54
N ASN A 155 -8.83 -4.39 9.66
CA ASN A 155 -10.00 -3.54 9.92
C ASN A 155 -9.85 -2.59 11.12
N PRO A 156 -9.50 -3.07 12.33
CA PRO A 156 -9.32 -2.17 13.47
C PRO A 156 -8.19 -1.17 13.23
N SER A 157 -7.09 -1.59 12.59
CA SER A 157 -5.97 -0.70 12.30
C SER A 157 -6.36 0.43 11.33
N ALA A 158 -7.02 0.10 10.21
CA ALA A 158 -7.46 1.10 9.24
C ALA A 158 -8.36 2.17 9.90
N ARG A 159 -9.31 1.74 10.75
CA ARG A 159 -10.19 2.64 11.49
C ARG A 159 -9.42 3.49 12.51
N SER A 160 -8.46 2.89 13.21
CA SER A 160 -7.63 3.60 14.18
C SER A 160 -6.75 4.66 13.51
N LEU A 161 -6.17 4.36 12.34
CA LEU A 161 -5.41 5.32 11.56
C LEU A 161 -6.29 6.47 11.08
N LEU A 162 -7.45 6.16 10.48
CA LEU A 162 -8.40 7.14 9.92
C LEU A 162 -9.10 8.01 10.98
N SER A 163 -8.95 7.70 12.27
CA SER A 163 -9.47 8.50 13.37
C SER A 163 -8.38 9.21 14.17
N ASP A 164 -7.10 8.99 13.84
CA ASP A 164 -5.99 9.71 14.48
C ASP A 164 -5.94 11.15 13.97
N SER A 165 -6.07 12.09 14.89
CA SER A 165 -6.12 13.52 14.57
C SER A 165 -4.84 14.04 13.91
N ALA A 166 -3.68 13.49 14.24
CA ALA A 166 -2.44 13.93 13.63
C ALA A 166 -2.24 13.39 12.22
N VAL A 167 -2.78 12.19 11.93
CA VAL A 167 -2.84 11.67 10.56
C VAL A 167 -3.79 12.53 9.74
N LEU A 168 -5.00 12.78 10.23
CA LEU A 168 -6.00 13.63 9.55
C LEU A 168 -5.46 15.03 9.28
N ASN A 169 -4.81 15.64 10.28
CA ASN A 169 -4.28 17.00 10.19
C ASN A 169 -2.94 17.10 9.45
N HIS A 170 -2.40 16.00 8.88
CA HIS A 170 -1.19 16.10 8.05
C HIS A 170 -1.39 17.04 6.85
N ARG A 171 -2.64 17.20 6.39
CA ARG A 171 -2.94 18.17 5.33
C ARG A 171 -2.60 19.62 5.72
N ASP A 172 -2.58 19.94 7.01
CA ASP A 172 -2.35 21.29 7.52
C ASP A 172 -0.88 21.75 7.38
N PHE A 173 0.05 20.83 7.05
CA PHE A 173 1.44 21.17 6.70
C PHE A 173 1.57 21.90 5.34
N GLY A 174 0.46 22.25 4.68
CA GLY A 174 0.42 23.15 3.54
C GLY A 174 0.53 22.46 2.17
N PRO A 175 0.63 23.24 1.09
CA PRO A 175 0.52 22.74 -0.29
C PRO A 175 1.74 21.91 -0.74
N ALA A 176 2.88 22.00 -0.05
CA ALA A 176 4.05 21.19 -0.34
C ALA A 176 4.05 19.90 0.49
N ASP A 177 4.14 20.02 1.82
CA ASP A 177 4.38 18.87 2.68
C ASP A 177 3.12 18.06 3.00
N GLY A 178 1.96 18.71 3.10
CA GLY A 178 0.67 18.06 3.34
C GLY A 178 0.12 17.23 2.16
N LEU A 179 0.83 17.21 1.01
CA LEU A 179 0.43 16.45 -0.18
C LEU A 179 1.17 15.13 -0.38
N LYS A 180 2.21 14.86 0.42
CA LYS A 180 3.15 13.74 0.24
C LYS A 180 3.44 13.08 1.59
N HIS A 181 4.41 12.17 1.61
CA HIS A 181 4.92 11.52 2.83
C HIS A 181 3.97 10.52 3.49
N ILE A 182 3.19 9.77 2.70
CA ILE A 182 2.31 8.69 3.19
C ILE A 182 3.09 7.76 4.14
N ASP A 183 4.28 7.32 3.75
CA ASP A 183 5.09 6.40 4.54
C ASP A 183 5.47 6.96 5.91
N ALA A 184 5.87 8.24 5.93
CA ALA A 184 6.34 8.91 7.13
C ALA A 184 5.19 9.14 8.12
N VAL A 185 4.01 9.51 7.60
CA VAL A 185 2.80 9.71 8.41
C VAL A 185 2.34 8.39 9.02
N VAL A 186 2.27 7.32 8.23
CA VAL A 186 1.87 5.99 8.72
C VAL A 186 2.90 5.44 9.72
N GLY A 187 4.19 5.60 9.44
CA GLY A 187 5.26 5.17 10.33
C GLY A 187 5.25 5.91 11.66
N LEU A 188 5.10 7.23 11.65
CA LEU A 188 5.00 8.04 12.87
C LEU A 188 3.72 7.70 13.68
N TRP A 189 2.61 7.43 12.99
CA TRP A 189 1.39 6.95 13.64
C TRP A 189 1.61 5.60 14.34
N CYS A 190 2.27 4.64 13.69
CA CYS A 190 2.63 3.35 14.28
C CYS A 190 3.49 3.54 15.53
N GLU A 191 4.56 4.34 15.44
CA GLU A 191 5.48 4.63 16.55
C GLU A 191 4.76 5.25 17.75
N ARG A 192 3.95 6.29 17.53
CA ARG A 192 3.21 6.98 18.58
C ARG A 192 2.20 6.09 19.30
N ASN A 193 1.55 5.20 18.55
CA ASN A 193 0.53 4.28 19.09
C ASN A 193 1.14 2.94 19.55
N GLN A 194 2.47 2.81 19.53
CA GLN A 194 3.19 1.57 19.89
C GLN A 194 2.72 0.34 19.09
N LEU A 195 2.27 0.58 17.86
CA LEU A 195 1.81 -0.46 16.95
C LEU A 195 2.96 -0.89 16.04
N PRO A 196 3.22 -2.20 15.90
CA PRO A 196 4.27 -2.68 15.01
C PRO A 196 4.01 -2.31 13.55
N TYR A 197 5.05 -1.83 12.88
CA TYR A 197 5.09 -1.69 11.42
C TYR A 197 5.92 -2.86 10.87
N PHE A 198 5.38 -3.61 9.92
CA PHE A 198 6.10 -4.71 9.28
C PHE A 198 6.34 -4.45 7.80
N VAL A 199 7.49 -4.88 7.29
CA VAL A 199 7.75 -5.09 5.87
C VAL A 199 7.87 -6.59 5.58
N HIS A 200 7.70 -7.01 4.33
CA HIS A 200 7.96 -8.40 3.93
C HIS A 200 9.27 -8.53 3.15
N SER A 201 10.17 -9.40 3.60
CA SER A 201 11.40 -9.74 2.87
C SER A 201 11.47 -11.24 2.56
N PRO A 202 11.83 -11.65 1.34
CA PRO A 202 11.98 -10.81 0.14
C PRO A 202 10.69 -10.05 -0.20
N SER A 203 10.81 -8.93 -0.90
CA SER A 203 9.65 -8.10 -1.25
C SER A 203 8.65 -8.88 -2.11
N LEU A 204 7.35 -8.73 -1.81
CA LEU A 204 6.25 -9.28 -2.63
C LEU A 204 5.68 -8.26 -3.62
N ALA A 205 6.17 -7.03 -3.53
CA ALA A 205 5.86 -5.92 -4.40
C ALA A 205 7.14 -5.27 -4.92
N GLN A 206 7.12 -4.74 -6.14
CA GLN A 206 8.26 -4.11 -6.79
C GLN A 206 7.85 -2.80 -7.43
N HIS A 207 8.50 -1.71 -7.04
CA HIS A 207 8.33 -0.40 -7.68
C HIS A 207 8.81 -0.44 -9.14
N ILE A 208 7.99 0.06 -10.07
CA ILE A 208 8.30 0.13 -11.51
C ILE A 208 8.21 1.53 -12.11
N GLY A 209 7.73 2.53 -11.35
CA GLY A 209 7.58 3.89 -11.85
C GLY A 209 8.90 4.65 -12.00
N ASP A 210 9.44 4.71 -13.23
CA ASP A 210 10.71 5.40 -13.56
C ASP A 210 10.69 6.91 -13.32
N THR A 211 9.51 7.51 -13.25
CA THR A 211 9.32 8.93 -12.95
C THR A 211 8.28 9.10 -11.84
N SER A 212 8.47 10.10 -10.98
CA SER A 212 7.51 10.41 -9.92
C SER A 212 6.81 11.74 -10.20
N THR A 213 5.49 11.75 -10.04
CA THR A 213 4.67 12.98 -10.12
C THR A 213 4.99 13.96 -8.98
N ILE A 214 5.45 13.44 -7.83
CA ILE A 214 5.80 14.23 -6.64
C ILE A 214 7.26 14.68 -6.68
N TYR A 215 8.15 13.84 -7.23
CA TYR A 215 9.59 14.08 -7.27
C TYR A 215 10.11 13.97 -8.71
N PRO A 216 10.09 15.06 -9.50
CA PRO A 216 10.42 15.02 -10.92
C PRO A 216 11.81 14.47 -11.27
N THR A 217 12.75 14.54 -10.32
CA THR A 217 14.13 14.04 -10.46
C THR A 217 14.32 12.63 -9.93
N ALA A 218 13.31 12.04 -9.27
CA ALA A 218 13.43 10.70 -8.73
C ALA A 218 13.29 9.64 -9.82
N SER A 219 14.09 8.57 -9.71
CA SER A 219 14.04 7.39 -10.58
C SER A 219 13.87 6.11 -9.76
N VAL A 220 13.53 5.00 -10.41
CA VAL A 220 13.48 3.66 -9.77
C VAL A 220 14.86 3.18 -9.31
N ARG A 221 15.94 3.85 -9.73
CA ARG A 221 17.31 3.45 -9.35
C ARG A 221 17.57 3.74 -7.86
N GLY A 222 18.36 2.89 -7.23
CA GLY A 222 18.75 3.02 -5.83
C GLY A 222 17.69 2.52 -4.85
N HIS A 223 17.48 3.28 -3.77
CA HIS A 223 16.75 2.82 -2.58
C HIS A 223 15.25 2.53 -2.76
N ARG A 224 14.68 2.87 -3.93
CA ARG A 224 13.27 2.65 -4.29
C ARG A 224 13.02 1.31 -4.97
N LYS A 225 14.06 0.66 -5.49
CA LYS A 225 13.93 -0.72 -5.97
C LYS A 225 14.03 -1.68 -4.78
N ALA A 226 13.19 -2.70 -4.72
CA ALA A 226 13.47 -3.83 -3.83
C ALA A 226 14.72 -4.56 -4.36
N ASP A 227 15.65 -4.89 -3.47
CA ASP A 227 16.85 -5.66 -3.85
C ASP A 227 16.49 -7.11 -4.14
N GLN A 228 15.54 -7.66 -3.39
CA GLN A 228 15.01 -9.00 -3.57
C GLN A 228 13.50 -8.91 -3.80
N PHE A 229 13.04 -9.35 -4.97
CA PHE A 229 11.63 -9.44 -5.34
C PHE A 229 11.31 -10.84 -5.83
N LEU A 230 10.30 -11.48 -5.25
CA LEU A 230 9.82 -12.77 -5.70
C LEU A 230 8.89 -12.56 -6.89
N LYS A 231 9.17 -13.16 -8.05
CA LYS A 231 8.20 -13.10 -9.16
C LYS A 231 6.97 -13.97 -8.90
N LYS A 232 7.14 -15.05 -8.13
CA LYS A 232 6.10 -16.02 -7.80
C LYS A 232 6.35 -16.56 -6.39
N ILE A 233 5.29 -16.62 -5.59
CA ILE A 233 5.31 -17.27 -4.29
C ILE A 233 4.92 -18.74 -4.48
N ARG A 234 5.63 -19.63 -3.78
CA ARG A 234 5.34 -21.07 -3.74
C ARG A 234 4.70 -21.43 -2.41
#